data_AF-A0A8S3JYW9-F1
#
_entry.id   AF-A0A8S3JYW9-F1
#
_cell.length_a   1.000
_cell.length_b   1.000
_cell.length_c   1.000
_cell.angle_alpha   90.00
_cell.angle_beta   90.00
_cell.angle_gamma   90.00
#
_symmetry.space_group_name_H-M   'P 1'
#
loop_
_entity.id
_entity.type
_entity.pdbx_description
1 polymer ?
#
loop_
_entity_poly.entity_id
_entity_poly.type
_entity_poly.pdbx_seq_one_letter_code
_entity_poly.pdbx_strand_id
1 'polypeptide(L)'
;VFIRLATAVRDECDDNIVTWQAYSALFILRCVSKYFIEIDSEQNLYPYFLPQDNPDRVSLMSYFVDTLFRTTIAIPVQSYSYALHLEVLNTLLSLLSIQMCAKDAALINAIYSIFMHRL
;
A
#
# COMPACT_ATOMS: atom_id res chain seq x y z
N VAL A 1 -9.65 -7.97 3.41
CA VAL A 1 -9.41 -8.92 2.29
C VAL A 1 -7.93 -9.12 2.05
N PHE A 2 -7.14 -8.07 1.80
CA PHE A 2 -5.70 -8.18 1.56
C PHE A 2 -4.89 -8.78 2.72
N ILE A 3 -5.15 -8.38 3.98
CA ILE A 3 -4.51 -9.01 5.15
C ILE A 3 -4.86 -10.50 5.25
N ARG A 4 -6.12 -10.88 4.98
CA ARG A 4 -6.55 -12.29 4.97
C ARG A 4 -5.87 -13.09 3.86
N LEU A 5 -5.58 -12.43 2.74
CA LEU A 5 -4.84 -13.02 1.62
C LEU A 5 -3.35 -13.16 1.94
N ALA A 6 -2.74 -12.15 2.59
CA ALA A 6 -1.35 -12.23 3.05
C ALA A 6 -1.14 -13.32 4.12
N THR A 7 -2.11 -13.50 5.03
CA THR A 7 -2.08 -14.62 5.99
C THR A 7 -2.31 -15.96 5.30
N ALA A 8 -3.17 -16.03 4.28
CA ALA A 8 -3.39 -17.25 3.50
C ALA A 8 -2.14 -17.64 2.69
N VAL A 9 -1.45 -16.69 2.05
CA VAL A 9 -0.18 -16.95 1.35
C VAL A 9 0.90 -17.48 2.30
N ARG A 10 0.92 -17.01 3.56
CA ARG A 10 1.85 -17.51 4.57
C ARG A 10 1.56 -18.95 4.97
N ASP A 11 0.28 -19.29 5.14
CA ASP A 11 -0.15 -20.60 5.65
C ASP A 11 -0.29 -21.66 4.53
N GLU A 12 -0.54 -21.25 3.27
CA GLU A 12 -0.63 -22.08 2.05
C GLU A 12 0.61 -21.91 1.16
N CYS A 13 1.79 -22.05 1.78
CA CYS A 13 3.16 -21.76 1.30
C CYS A 13 3.55 -22.34 -0.09
N ASP A 14 2.72 -23.18 -0.73
CA ASP A 14 3.00 -23.78 -2.04
C ASP A 14 1.91 -23.51 -3.10
N ASP A 15 0.81 -22.83 -2.76
CA ASP A 15 -0.25 -22.58 -3.73
C ASP A 15 0.06 -21.34 -4.57
N ASN A 16 0.71 -21.58 -5.71
CA ASN A 16 1.00 -20.58 -6.74
C ASN A 16 -0.24 -19.77 -7.14
N ILE A 17 -1.44 -20.34 -7.03
CA ILE A 17 -2.69 -19.66 -7.41
C ILE A 17 -2.99 -18.51 -6.46
N VAL A 18 -2.88 -18.72 -5.15
CA VAL A 18 -3.18 -17.69 -4.14
C VAL A 18 -2.15 -16.57 -4.21
N THR A 19 -0.87 -16.92 -4.37
CA THR A 19 0.20 -15.93 -4.56
C THR A 19 0.00 -15.12 -5.84
N TRP A 20 -0.40 -15.77 -6.94
CA TRP A 20 -0.72 -15.11 -8.20
C TRP A 20 -1.92 -14.17 -8.07
N GLN A 21 -3.00 -14.60 -7.42
CA GLN A 21 -4.18 -13.77 -7.18
C GLN A 21 -3.83 -12.54 -6.32
N ALA A 22 -2.99 -12.72 -5.29
CA ALA A 22 -2.50 -11.62 -4.45
C ALA A 22 -1.70 -10.62 -5.26
N TYR A 23 -0.79 -11.11 -6.12
CA TYR A 23 -0.01 -10.27 -7.03
C TYR A 23 -0.93 -9.47 -7.96
N SER A 24 -1.89 -10.12 -8.62
CA SER A 24 -2.81 -9.44 -9.55
C SER A 24 -3.68 -8.40 -8.85
N ALA A 25 -4.18 -8.69 -7.64
CA ALA A 25 -4.95 -7.73 -6.86
C ALA A 25 -4.07 -6.52 -6.46
N LEU A 26 -2.81 -6.75 -6.08
CA LEU A 26 -1.88 -5.68 -5.74
C LEU A 26 -1.56 -4.79 -6.93
N PHE A 27 -1.33 -5.40 -8.09
CA PHE A 27 -1.06 -4.70 -9.34
C PHE A 27 -2.20 -3.74 -9.71
N ILE A 28 -3.45 -4.21 -9.61
CA ILE A 28 -4.63 -3.36 -9.83
C ILE A 28 -4.67 -2.21 -8.82
N LEU A 29 -4.42 -2.48 -7.54
CA LEU A 29 -4.38 -1.45 -6.50
C LEU A 29 -3.28 -0.42 -6.74
N ARG A 30 -2.10 -0.82 -7.25
CA ARG A 30 -1.04 0.11 -7.66
C ARG A 30 -1.50 1.01 -8.79
N CYS A 31 -2.13 0.44 -9.84
CA CYS A 31 -2.65 1.20 -10.97
C CYS A 31 -3.71 2.22 -10.52
N VAL A 32 -4.64 1.80 -9.66
CA VAL A 32 -5.68 2.67 -9.10
C VAL A 32 -5.08 3.76 -8.22
N SER A 33 -4.11 3.41 -7.36
CA SER A 33 -3.40 4.40 -6.53
C SER A 33 -2.70 5.44 -7.40
N LYS A 34 -1.94 5.00 -8.41
CA LYS A 34 -1.25 5.89 -9.35
C LYS A 34 -2.23 6.80 -10.10
N TYR A 35 -3.38 6.27 -10.53
CA TYR A 35 -4.44 7.05 -11.18
C TYR A 35 -5.01 8.13 -10.25
N PHE A 36 -5.37 7.78 -9.00
CA PHE A 36 -5.89 8.74 -8.03
C PHE A 36 -4.90 9.88 -7.77
N ILE A 37 -3.62 9.52 -7.71
CA ILE A 37 -2.52 10.43 -7.48
C ILE A 37 -2.26 11.37 -8.66
N GLU A 38 -2.44 10.90 -9.89
CA GLU A 38 -2.23 11.70 -11.10
C GLU A 38 -3.41 12.63 -11.42
N ILE A 39 -4.62 12.27 -11.02
CA ILE A 39 -5.86 12.98 -11.42
C ILE A 39 -6.38 13.93 -10.36
N ASP A 40 -6.19 13.63 -9.08
CA ASP A 40 -6.68 14.50 -8.02
C ASP A 40 -5.53 15.28 -7.40
N SER A 41 -5.72 16.59 -7.19
CA SER A 41 -4.81 17.30 -6.29
C SER A 41 -4.96 16.67 -4.91
N GLU A 42 -3.85 16.39 -4.24
CA GLU A 42 -3.81 15.70 -2.94
C GLU A 42 -4.83 16.26 -1.91
N GLN A 43 -5.17 17.54 -2.05
CA GLN A 43 -6.18 18.26 -1.25
C GLN A 43 -7.61 17.70 -1.35
N ASN A 44 -8.03 17.17 -2.50
CA ASN A 44 -9.37 16.59 -2.69
C ASN A 44 -9.47 15.14 -2.19
N LEU A 45 -8.33 14.46 -2.09
CA LEU A 45 -8.22 13.10 -1.57
C LEU A 45 -8.08 13.06 -0.04
N TYR A 46 -7.55 14.13 0.55
CA TYR A 46 -7.36 14.31 2.00
C TYR A 46 -8.60 13.95 2.85
N PRO A 47 -9.84 14.33 2.48
CA PRO A 47 -11.04 14.01 3.26
C PRO A 47 -11.41 12.53 3.28
N TYR A 48 -11.05 11.77 2.24
CA TYR A 48 -11.27 10.32 2.15
C TYR A 48 -10.20 9.53 2.92
N PHE A 49 -9.06 10.16 3.15
CA PHE A 49 -7.96 9.59 3.92
C PHE A 49 -7.97 9.98 5.39
N LEU A 50 -8.73 10.99 5.80
CA LEU A 50 -8.91 11.29 7.21
C LEU A 50 -10.03 10.43 7.85
N PRO A 51 -9.93 10.16 9.16
CA PRO A 51 -11.05 9.67 9.93
C PRO A 51 -12.19 10.69 9.87
N GLN A 52 -13.18 10.46 9.01
CA GLN A 52 -14.45 11.19 9.10
C GLN A 52 -15.11 10.78 10.43
N ASP A 53 -15.14 11.73 11.37
CA ASP A 53 -15.89 11.76 12.63
C ASP A 53 -15.51 10.80 13.77
N ASN A 54 -14.47 9.98 13.67
CA ASN A 54 -14.09 9.07 14.75
C ASN A 54 -12.57 8.99 14.97
N PRO A 55 -12.02 9.43 16.12
CA PRO A 55 -10.58 9.42 16.38
C PRO A 55 -9.94 8.02 16.36
N ASP A 56 -10.74 6.96 16.47
CA ASP A 56 -10.26 5.58 16.39
C ASP A 56 -10.19 5.03 14.95
N ARG A 57 -10.70 5.75 13.94
CA ARG A 57 -10.66 5.30 12.55
C ARG A 57 -9.31 5.61 11.92
N VAL A 58 -8.46 4.59 11.79
CA VAL A 58 -7.21 4.71 11.02
C VAL A 58 -7.54 5.03 9.55
N SER A 59 -6.84 6.03 8.99
CA SER A 59 -6.89 6.37 7.57
C SER A 59 -6.82 5.13 6.69
N LEU A 60 -7.68 5.03 5.65
CA LEU A 60 -7.61 3.91 4.70
C LEU A 60 -6.24 3.79 4.03
N MET A 61 -5.59 4.93 3.75
CA MET A 61 -4.22 4.95 3.23
C MET A 61 -3.22 4.46 4.27
N SER A 62 -3.36 4.88 5.53
CA SER A 62 -2.49 4.37 6.61
C SER A 62 -2.64 2.87 6.79
N TYR A 63 -3.86 2.34 6.75
CA TYR A 63 -4.11 0.92 6.80
C TYR A 63 -3.57 0.18 5.57
N PHE A 64 -3.69 0.78 4.39
CA PHE A 64 -3.13 0.22 3.15
C PHE A 64 -1.60 0.14 3.21
N VAL A 65 -0.93 1.24 3.57
CA VAL A 65 0.53 1.30 3.75
C VAL A 65 0.99 0.32 4.84
N ASP A 66 0.32 0.27 5.99
CA ASP A 66 0.61 -0.68 7.07
C ASP A 66 0.47 -2.13 6.58
N THR A 67 -0.55 -2.42 5.77
CA THR A 67 -0.74 -3.73 5.15
C THR A 67 0.39 -4.08 4.19
N LEU A 68 0.88 -3.13 3.39
CA LEU A 68 2.02 -3.36 2.49
C LEU A 68 3.29 -3.70 3.28
N PHE A 69 3.60 -2.93 4.34
CA PHE A 69 4.74 -3.22 5.23
C PHE A 69 4.61 -4.59 5.91
N ARG A 70 3.42 -4.90 6.45
CA ARG A 70 3.14 -6.21 7.05
C ARG A 70 3.31 -7.35 6.06
N THR A 71 2.89 -7.17 4.80
CA THR A 71 3.03 -8.18 3.76
C THR A 71 4.50 -8.46 3.46
N THR A 72 5.34 -7.41 3.41
CA THR A 72 6.80 -7.53 3.22
C THR A 72 7.47 -8.36 4.31
N ILE A 73 7.05 -8.22 5.58
CA ILE A 73 7.67 -8.93 6.71
C ILE A 73 7.03 -10.29 7.02
N ALA A 74 5.75 -10.49 6.66
CA ALA A 74 5.00 -11.68 7.05
C ALA A 74 5.19 -12.86 6.08
N ILE A 75 5.50 -12.59 4.81
CA ILE A 75 5.71 -13.61 3.79
C ILE A 75 7.21 -13.84 3.64
N PRO A 76 7.71 -15.09 3.73
CA PRO A 76 9.11 -15.37 3.49
C PRO A 76 9.46 -15.15 2.01
N VAL A 77 10.62 -14.57 1.76
CA VAL A 77 11.11 -14.35 0.39
C VAL A 77 11.55 -15.69 -0.20
N GLN A 78 10.77 -16.21 -1.13
CA GLN A 78 10.99 -17.48 -1.82
C GLN A 78 10.68 -17.31 -3.31
N SER A 79 11.04 -18.30 -4.13
CA SER A 79 10.86 -18.22 -5.59
C SER A 79 9.41 -17.97 -6.02
N TYR A 80 8.43 -18.55 -5.32
CA TYR A 80 7.01 -18.35 -5.62
C TYR A 80 6.50 -16.97 -5.16
N SER A 81 7.00 -16.44 -4.03
CA SER A 81 6.54 -15.17 -3.44
C SER A 81 7.31 -13.95 -3.97
N TYR A 82 8.41 -14.16 -4.69
CA TYR A 82 9.29 -13.09 -5.14
C TYR A 82 8.58 -12.03 -6.01
N ALA A 83 7.73 -12.46 -6.94
CA ALA A 83 6.96 -11.56 -7.78
C ALA A 83 6.01 -10.68 -6.94
N LEU A 84 5.41 -11.25 -5.90
CA LEU A 84 4.55 -10.52 -4.96
C LEU A 84 5.37 -9.49 -4.17
N HIS A 85 6.55 -9.86 -3.66
CA HIS A 85 7.44 -8.92 -2.96
C HIS A 85 7.85 -7.73 -3.85
N LEU A 86 8.25 -8.01 -5.11
CA LEU A 86 8.57 -6.96 -6.06
C LEU A 86 7.40 -6.00 -6.28
N GLU A 87 6.18 -6.53 -6.37
CA GLU A 87 5.00 -5.70 -6.57
C GLU A 87 4.66 -4.85 -5.35
N VAL A 88 4.85 -5.38 -4.13
CA VAL A 88 4.74 -4.61 -2.87
C VAL A 88 5.73 -3.45 -2.86
N LEU A 89 7.00 -3.71 -3.16
CA LEU A 89 8.03 -2.67 -3.20
C LEU A 89 7.75 -1.62 -4.28
N ASN A 90 7.34 -2.04 -5.48
CA ASN A 90 6.97 -1.12 -6.55
C ASN A 90 5.76 -0.25 -6.18
N THR A 91 4.80 -0.81 -5.44
CA THR A 91 3.64 -0.06 -4.95
C THR A 91 4.05 0.98 -3.91
N LEU A 92 4.89 0.60 -2.93
CA LEU A 92 5.44 1.51 -1.94
C LEU A 92 6.25 2.64 -2.61
N LEU A 93 7.12 2.30 -3.56
CA LEU A 93 7.91 3.28 -4.33
C LEU A 93 7.02 4.23 -5.13
N SER A 94 5.95 3.73 -5.75
CA SER A 94 5.00 4.57 -6.49
C SER A 94 4.28 5.56 -5.56
N LEU A 95 3.92 5.15 -4.34
CA LEU A 95 3.32 6.04 -3.34
C LEU A 95 4.31 7.09 -2.81
N LEU A 96 5.60 6.72 -2.71
CA LEU A 96 6.65 7.64 -2.26
C LEU A 96 7.09 8.63 -3.34
N SER A 97 7.07 8.22 -4.61
CA SER A 97 7.54 9.03 -5.76
C SER A 97 6.77 10.36 -5.90
N ILE A 98 5.57 10.43 -5.37
CA ILE A 98 4.69 11.62 -5.37
C ILE A 98 5.28 12.74 -4.54
N GLN A 99 5.92 12.37 -3.43
CA GLN A 99 6.59 13.32 -2.54
C GLN A 99 7.79 13.97 -3.21
N MET A 100 8.40 13.31 -4.20
CA MET A 100 9.51 13.86 -4.97
C MET A 100 9.05 14.79 -6.09
N CYS A 101 7.79 14.70 -6.52
CA CYS A 101 7.21 15.56 -7.57
C CYS A 101 6.27 16.63 -7.04
N ALA A 102 5.91 16.61 -5.75
CA ALA A 102 5.15 17.67 -5.10
C ALA A 102 6.02 18.94 -4.95
N LYS A 103 5.47 20.08 -5.35
CA LYS A 103 6.14 21.39 -5.25
C LYS A 103 6.11 21.97 -3.82
N ASP A 104 5.25 21.44 -2.96
CA ASP A 104 5.13 21.84 -1.56
C ASP A 104 5.93 20.90 -0.64
N ALA A 105 6.36 21.42 0.50
CA ALA A 105 7.20 20.70 1.47
C ALA A 105 6.54 19.38 1.90
N ALA A 106 7.30 18.27 1.82
CA ALA A 106 6.83 16.90 2.04
C ALA A 106 6.07 16.67 3.37
N LEU A 107 6.26 17.53 4.37
CA LEU A 107 5.56 17.52 5.66
C LEU A 107 4.05 17.78 5.56
N ILE A 108 3.57 18.40 4.49
CA ILE A 108 2.14 18.67 4.28
C ILE A 108 1.43 17.43 3.72
N ASN A 109 2.19 16.53 3.09
CA ASN A 109 1.60 15.41 2.36
C ASN A 109 1.19 14.30 3.33
N ALA A 110 -0.11 13.98 3.36
CA ALA A 110 -0.69 13.00 4.29
C ALA A 110 0.01 11.64 4.17
N ILE A 111 0.36 11.26 2.93
CA ILE A 111 1.01 10.00 2.61
C ILE A 111 2.41 9.94 3.24
N TYR A 112 3.17 11.05 3.23
CA TYR A 112 4.50 11.11 3.83
C TYR A 112 4.46 11.01 5.35
N SER A 113 3.57 11.77 5.99
CA SER A 113 3.39 11.72 7.44
C SER A 113 3.06 10.30 7.91
N ILE A 114 2.17 9.60 7.18
CA ILE A 114 1.82 8.20 7.44
C ILE A 114 3.03 7.27 7.29
N PHE A 115 3.81 7.43 6.22
CA PHE A 115 5.01 6.61 5.99
C PHE A 115 6.08 6.84 7.07
N MET A 116 6.35 8.10 7.43
CA MET A 116 7.37 8.44 8.43
C MET A 116 7.00 8.01 9.85
N HIS A 117 5.70 7.86 10.16
CA HIS A 117 5.27 7.29 11.44
C HIS A 117 5.46 5.74 11.50
N ARG A 118 5.73 5.09 10.37
CA ARG A 118 5.81 3.61 10.27
C ARG A 118 7.22 3.07 10.03
N LEU A 119 8.17 3.94 9.69
CA LEU A 119 9.62 3.67 9.76
C LEU A 119 10.10 3.75 11.21
#